data_AF-A0A497EAB3-F1
#
_entry.id   AF-A0A497EAB3-F1
#
_cell.length_a   1.000
_cell.length_b   1.000
_cell.length_c   1.000
_cell.angle_alpha   90.00
_cell.angle_beta   90.00
_cell.angle_gamma   90.00
#
_symmetry.space_group_name_H-M   'P 1'
#
loop_
_entity.id
_entity.type
_entity.pdbx_description
1 polymer ?
#
loop_
_entity_poly.entity_id
_entity_poly.type
_entity_poly.pdbx_seq_one_letter_code
_entity_poly.pdbx_strand_id
1 'polypeptide(L)' 'PPVEAIVIEVPDEVGGYGSKGVGEIGLVPTAGAVASALHQRDGGWRNSLPLGENDLLPRLRKAIAK' A
#
# COMPACT_ATOMS: atom_id res chain seq x y z
N PRO A 1 -0.74 -13.01 -4.30
CA PRO A 1 -1.75 -13.50 -3.32
C PRO A 1 -3.09 -13.65 -4.04
N PRO A 2 -4.02 -14.50 -3.57
CA PRO A 2 -5.42 -14.39 -3.98
C PRO A 2 -5.96 -12.97 -3.70
N VAL A 3 -6.81 -12.45 -4.60
CA VAL A 3 -7.39 -11.11 -4.50
C VAL A 3 -8.90 -11.24 -4.55
N GLU A 4 -9.59 -10.62 -3.60
CA GLU A 4 -11.04 -10.47 -3.60
C GLU A 4 -11.38 -9.01 -3.96
N ALA A 5 -12.28 -8.81 -4.91
CA ALA A 5 -12.73 -7.49 -5.34
C ALA A 5 -14.15 -7.24 -4.79
N ILE A 6 -14.28 -6.17 -4.00
CA ILE A 6 -15.58 -5.68 -3.53
C ILE A 6 -15.97 -4.50 -4.41
N VAL A 7 -17.04 -4.67 -5.19
CA VAL A 7 -17.55 -3.61 -6.07
C VAL A 7 -18.54 -2.74 -5.30
N ILE A 8 -18.27 -1.43 -5.27
CA ILE A 8 -19.13 -0.44 -4.61
C ILE A 8 -19.65 0.52 -5.67
N GLU A 9 -20.97 0.69 -5.70
CA GLU A 9 -21.65 1.58 -6.65
C GLU A 9 -22.08 2.86 -5.95
N VAL A 10 -21.51 3.97 -6.41
CA VAL A 10 -21.95 5.33 -6.06
C VAL A 10 -22.04 6.10 -7.37
N PRO A 11 -23.23 6.57 -7.80
CA PRO A 11 -23.37 7.23 -9.09
C PRO A 11 -22.48 8.48 -9.19
N ASP A 12 -21.81 8.63 -10.34
CA ASP A 12 -21.15 9.88 -10.74
C ASP A 12 -22.08 10.75 -11.58
N GLU A 13 -22.13 12.05 -11.30
CA GLU A 13 -22.98 12.99 -12.06
C GLU A 13 -22.47 13.23 -13.49
N VAL A 14 -21.18 13.05 -13.75
CA VAL A 14 -20.58 13.28 -15.08
C VAL A 14 -20.33 11.99 -15.85
N GLY A 15 -20.28 10.85 -15.17
CA GLY A 15 -20.04 9.55 -15.78
C GLY A 15 -21.28 8.98 -16.48
N GLY A 16 -21.12 8.44 -17.69
CA GLY A 16 -22.20 7.73 -18.39
C GLY A 16 -22.75 6.61 -17.51
N TYR A 17 -24.07 6.55 -17.34
CA TYR A 17 -24.76 5.61 -16.44
C TYR A 17 -24.26 5.62 -14.98
N GLY A 18 -23.66 6.73 -14.51
CA GLY A 18 -23.11 6.84 -13.16
C GLY A 18 -21.72 6.21 -12.97
N SER A 19 -21.04 5.83 -14.06
CA SER A 19 -19.73 5.17 -14.03
C SER A 19 -18.59 6.06 -13.51
N LYS A 20 -17.56 5.43 -12.94
CA LYS A 20 -16.33 6.09 -12.43
C LYS A 20 -15.09 5.41 -12.99
N GLY A 21 -13.98 6.16 -13.04
CA GLY A 21 -12.68 5.61 -13.38
C GLY A 21 -12.16 4.68 -12.27
N VAL A 22 -11.79 3.45 -12.62
CA VAL A 22 -11.28 2.43 -11.68
C VAL A 22 -9.93 1.84 -12.08
N GLY A 23 -9.30 2.34 -13.16
CA GLY A 23 -8.06 1.77 -13.69
C GLY A 23 -6.87 1.85 -12.71
N GLU A 24 -6.75 2.96 -11.98
CA GLU A 24 -5.60 3.19 -11.10
C GLU A 24 -5.84 2.73 -9.66
N ILE A 25 -7.11 2.67 -9.21
CA ILE A 25 -7.45 2.40 -7.80
C ILE A 25 -7.06 1.00 -7.34
N GLY A 26 -6.90 0.04 -8.26
CA GLY A 26 -6.36 -1.29 -7.93
C GLY A 26 -4.85 -1.27 -7.62
N LEU A 27 -4.12 -0.29 -8.14
CA LEU A 27 -2.66 -0.18 -7.96
C LEU A 27 -2.29 0.78 -6.83
N VAL A 28 -2.93 1.96 -6.79
CA VAL A 28 -2.60 3.08 -5.88
C VAL A 28 -2.51 2.67 -4.40
N PRO A 29 -3.50 1.99 -3.80
CA PRO A 29 -3.47 1.69 -2.37
C PRO A 29 -2.58 0.50 -2.01
N THR A 30 -2.16 -0.31 -2.98
CA THR A 30 -1.51 -1.60 -2.74
C THR A 30 -0.20 -1.46 -1.96
N ALA A 31 0.68 -0.53 -2.35
CA ALA A 31 1.94 -0.31 -1.64
C ALA A 31 1.72 0.20 -0.20
N GLY A 32 0.75 1.12 -0.01
CA GLY A 32 0.39 1.64 1.32
C GLY A 32 -0.19 0.56 2.23
N ALA A 33 -1.05 -0.31 1.70
CA ALA A 33 -1.62 -1.44 2.44
C ALA A 33 -0.53 -2.41 2.92
N VAL A 34 0.43 -2.76 2.05
CA VAL A 34 1.56 -3.62 2.42
C VAL A 34 2.47 -2.94 3.45
N ALA A 35 2.76 -1.64 3.31
CA ALA A 35 3.55 -0.90 4.29
C ALA A 35 2.88 -0.87 5.68
N SER A 36 1.55 -0.67 5.72
CA SER A 36 0.76 -0.72 6.96
C SER A 36 0.76 -2.13 7.58
N ALA A 37 0.67 -3.19 6.77
CA ALA A 37 0.76 -4.56 7.28
C ALA A 37 2.14 -4.86 7.91
N LEU A 38 3.23 -4.37 7.31
CA LEU A 38 4.57 -4.51 7.87
C LEU A 38 4.74 -3.67 9.15
N HIS A 39 4.17 -2.47 9.20
CA HIS A 39 4.14 -1.66 10.42
C HIS A 39 3.39 -2.35 11.56
N GLN A 40 2.24 -2.98 11.29
CA GLN A 40 1.51 -3.75 12.30
C GLN A 40 2.34 -4.93 12.84
N ARG A 41 3.23 -5.49 12.02
CA ARG A 41 4.11 -6.60 12.42
C ARG A 41 5.28 -6.15 13.30
N ASP A 42 5.94 -5.03 12.98
CA ASP A 42 7.22 -4.64 13.62
C ASP A 42 7.31 -3.21 14.17
N GLY A 43 6.25 -2.41 14.05
CA GLY A 43 6.19 -1.03 14.53
C GLY A 43 6.94 -0.01 13.67
N GLY A 44 7.63 -0.43 12.60
CA GLY A 44 8.40 0.45 11.72
C GLY A 44 7.61 0.90 10.49
N TRP A 45 7.57 2.21 10.24
CA TRP A 45 7.04 2.74 8.97
C TRP A 45 8.08 2.61 7.85
N ARG A 46 7.63 2.16 6.68
CA ARG A 46 8.41 2.11 5.44
C ARG A 46 7.92 3.19 4.50
N ASN A 47 8.81 4.09 4.11
CA ASN A 47 8.53 5.27 3.29
C ASN A 47 9.31 5.25 1.96
N SER A 48 9.92 4.11 1.62
CA SER A 48 10.67 3.91 0.38
C SER A 48 10.30 2.57 -0.24
N LEU A 49 10.31 2.51 -1.57
CA LEU A 49 10.14 1.28 -2.34
C LEU A 49 11.51 0.79 -2.85
N PRO A 50 11.67 -0.52 -3.09
CA PRO A 50 10.69 -1.61 -2.87
C PRO A 50 10.55 -1.99 -1.40
N LEU A 51 9.35 -2.42 -1.00
CA LEU A 51 9.11 -3.03 0.32
C LEU A 51 9.61 -4.49 0.28
N GLY A 52 10.73 -4.78 0.93
CA GLY A 52 11.37 -6.11 0.82
C GLY A 52 12.44 -6.39 1.87
N GLU A 53 13.23 -7.46 1.67
CA GLU A 53 14.21 -8.00 2.65
C GLU A 53 15.13 -6.95 3.28
N ASN A 54 15.55 -5.94 2.52
CA ASN A 54 16.40 -4.85 3.02
C ASN A 54 15.74 -4.00 4.13
N ASP A 55 14.42 -4.06 4.27
CA ASP A 55 13.64 -3.43 5.34
C ASP A 55 13.11 -4.43 6.38
N LEU A 56 13.33 -5.75 6.21
CA LEU A 56 12.86 -6.79 7.14
C LEU A 56 13.88 -7.12 8.23
N LEU A 57 15.17 -6.95 7.94
CA LEU A 57 16.18 -6.93 8.98
C LEU A 57 16.04 -5.61 9.72
N PRO A 58 16.08 -5.58 11.07
CA PRO A 58 16.23 -4.32 11.77
C PRO A 58 17.43 -3.66 11.12
N ARG A 59 17.23 -2.48 10.50
CA ARG A 59 18.35 -1.63 10.09
C ARG A 59 19.22 -1.61 11.31
N LEU A 60 20.32 -2.36 11.27
CA LEU A 60 21.31 -2.41 12.34
C LEU A 60 21.51 -0.94 12.58
N ARG A 61 21.02 -0.43 13.72
CA ARG A 61 21.15 0.98 14.04
C ARG A 61 22.62 1.20 13.71
N LYS A 62 22.94 2.18 12.86
CA LYS A 62 24.27 2.78 12.90
C LYS A 62 24.39 3.46 14.27
N ALA A 63 24.33 2.66 15.33
CA ALA A 63 24.95 2.90 16.58
C ALA A 63 26.42 2.81 16.22
N ILE A 64 27.07 3.97 16.30
CA ILE A 64 28.52 4.09 16.38
C ILE A 64 29.22 3.89 15.02
N ALA A 65 29.07 4.87 14.13
CA ALA A 65 30.15 5.23 13.23
C ALA A 65 30.60 6.65 13.58
N LYS A 66 31.47 6.70 14.60
CA LYS A 66 32.40 7.76 15.02
C LYS A 66 31.88 9.18 15.18
#